data_AF-A0A1G6IV07-F1
#
_entry.id   AF-A0A1G6IV07-F1
#
_cell.length_a   1.000
_cell.length_b   1.000
_cell.length_c   1.000
_cell.angle_alpha   90.00
_cell.angle_beta   90.00
_cell.angle_gamma   90.00
#
_symmetry.space_group_name_H-M   'P 1'
#
loop_
_entity.id
_entity.type
_entity.pdbx_description
1 polymer ?
#
loop_
_entity_poly.entity_id
_entity_poly.type
_entity_poly.pdbx_seq_one_letter_code
_entity_poly.pdbx_strand_id
1 'polypeptide(L)'
;MERTKNLIKQYSENRSWLQHLDQSLEQIDHQATHCGDALTECTKSFIECIAKNIIVEISPSTDVKSINLLDLGQLFKSAKNALYEHSAIENIMPKQNLESFFSALNQWIRFLGEVRNNTGEISHGKILPKSYSINLDLAKIFLQISDGFSYILVLLVLEIDMSYTQPYKYEDYQDFNEYLDELYELPNSLKYSKALFDQDYDAYVENLDNYNDQETMVIEEEL
;
A
#
# COMPACT_ATOMS: atom_id res chain seq x y z
N MET A 1 -16.41 8.75 -0.19
CA MET A 1 -14.98 8.44 -0.24
C MET A 1 -14.19 9.70 -0.62
N GLU A 2 -14.63 10.86 -0.12
CA GLU A 2 -14.17 12.15 -0.65
C GLU A 2 -12.77 12.49 -0.14
N ARG A 3 -12.48 12.16 1.12
CA ARG A 3 -11.17 12.44 1.73
C ARG A 3 -10.08 11.62 1.06
N THR A 4 -10.32 10.31 0.91
CA THR A 4 -9.38 9.41 0.24
C THR A 4 -9.19 9.81 -1.22
N LYS A 5 -10.26 10.15 -1.95
CA LYS A 5 -10.19 10.60 -3.35
C LYS A 5 -9.32 11.85 -3.51
N ASN A 6 -9.49 12.83 -2.63
CA ASN A 6 -8.69 14.06 -2.67
C ASN A 6 -7.21 13.79 -2.35
N LEU A 7 -6.91 12.89 -1.41
CA LEU A 7 -5.55 12.46 -1.14
C LEU A 7 -4.92 11.73 -2.34
N ILE A 8 -5.64 10.79 -2.94
CA ILE A 8 -5.17 10.05 -4.12
C ILE A 8 -4.81 11.01 -5.26
N LYS A 9 -5.68 11.99 -5.55
CA LYS A 9 -5.42 12.99 -6.60
C LYS A 9 -4.17 13.83 -6.37
N GLN A 10 -3.77 14.06 -5.12
CA GLN A 10 -2.57 14.83 -4.80
C GLN A 10 -1.27 14.07 -5.08
N TYR A 11 -1.33 12.73 -5.03
CA TYR A 11 -0.14 11.86 -5.11
C TYR A 11 -0.15 10.91 -6.31
N SER A 12 -1.20 10.95 -7.14
CA SER A 12 -1.38 10.04 -8.28
C SER A 12 -0.34 10.22 -9.38
N GLU A 13 0.29 11.39 -9.47
CA GLU A 13 1.41 11.63 -10.40
C GLU A 13 2.68 10.90 -9.97
N ASN A 14 2.89 10.76 -8.66
CA ASN A 14 4.10 10.16 -8.08
C ASN A 14 3.96 8.66 -7.80
N ARG A 15 2.73 8.16 -7.66
CA ARG A 15 2.45 6.72 -7.45
C ARG A 15 1.38 6.22 -8.40
N SER A 16 1.82 5.58 -9.47
CA SER A 16 0.97 5.15 -10.60
C SER A 16 -0.16 4.19 -10.18
N TRP A 17 0.04 3.33 -9.18
CA TRP A 17 -1.00 2.40 -8.72
C TRP A 17 -2.22 3.11 -8.12
N LEU A 18 -2.05 4.33 -7.57
CA LEU A 18 -3.17 5.12 -7.04
C LEU A 18 -4.17 5.48 -8.15
N GLN A 19 -3.70 5.63 -9.40
CA GLN A 19 -4.55 5.88 -10.56
C GLN A 19 -5.48 4.68 -10.84
N HIS A 20 -5.06 3.46 -10.47
CA HIS A 20 -5.91 2.28 -10.64
C HIS A 20 -7.12 2.26 -9.69
N LEU A 21 -7.14 3.10 -8.66
CA LEU A 21 -8.27 3.24 -7.74
C LEU A 21 -9.39 4.12 -8.30
N ASP A 22 -9.13 4.94 -9.33
CA ASP A 22 -10.09 5.93 -9.85
C ASP A 22 -11.38 5.28 -10.36
N GLN A 23 -11.27 4.17 -11.10
CA GLN A 23 -12.45 3.43 -11.57
C GLN A 23 -13.35 2.97 -10.42
N SER A 24 -12.74 2.54 -9.31
CA SER A 24 -13.51 2.11 -8.13
C SER A 24 -14.17 3.31 -7.44
N LEU A 25 -13.51 4.46 -7.39
CA LEU A 25 -14.07 5.70 -6.85
C LEU A 25 -15.24 6.23 -7.69
N GLU A 26 -15.13 6.18 -9.02
CA GLU A 26 -16.23 6.55 -9.92
C GLU A 26 -17.45 5.66 -9.72
N GLN A 27 -17.25 4.34 -9.56
CA GLN A 27 -18.33 3.42 -9.25
C GLN A 27 -18.99 3.74 -7.91
N ILE A 28 -18.21 4.07 -6.88
CA ILE A 28 -18.73 4.49 -5.57
C ILE A 28 -19.57 5.76 -5.70
N ASP A 29 -19.09 6.77 -6.42
CA ASP A 29 -19.80 8.04 -6.62
C ASP A 29 -21.12 7.84 -7.36
N HIS A 30 -21.11 6.97 -8.38
CA HIS A 30 -22.33 6.56 -9.06
C HIS A 30 -23.30 5.90 -8.08
N GLN A 31 -22.90 4.87 -7.35
CA GLN A 31 -23.80 4.14 -6.45
C GLN A 31 -24.30 4.98 -5.26
N ALA A 32 -23.54 6.00 -4.84
CA ALA A 32 -23.91 6.93 -3.76
C ALA A 32 -25.21 7.71 -4.02
N THR A 33 -25.72 7.69 -5.26
CA THR A 33 -26.98 8.33 -5.66
C THR A 33 -28.06 7.34 -6.11
N HIS A 34 -27.75 6.04 -6.22
CA HIS A 34 -28.62 5.05 -6.88
C HIS A 34 -29.08 3.91 -5.96
N CYS A 35 -28.14 3.18 -5.34
CA CYS A 35 -28.47 1.94 -4.63
C CYS A 35 -27.58 1.75 -3.40
N GLY A 36 -28.20 1.65 -2.21
CA GLY A 36 -27.49 1.43 -0.94
C GLY A 36 -26.85 0.04 -0.83
N ASP A 37 -27.49 -0.99 -1.40
CA ASP A 37 -26.95 -2.36 -1.44
C ASP A 37 -25.66 -2.39 -2.27
N ALA A 38 -25.71 -1.89 -3.50
CA ALA A 38 -24.55 -1.80 -4.39
C ALA A 38 -23.47 -0.87 -3.83
N LEU A 39 -23.83 0.26 -3.21
CA LEU A 39 -22.86 1.15 -2.58
C LEU A 39 -22.08 0.45 -1.47
N THR A 40 -22.75 -0.37 -0.66
CA THR A 40 -22.11 -1.14 0.41
C THR A 40 -21.12 -2.17 -0.16
N GLU A 41 -21.48 -2.82 -1.28
CA GLU A 41 -20.60 -3.75 -1.99
C GLU A 41 -19.37 -3.03 -2.57
N CYS A 42 -19.55 -1.92 -3.28
CA CYS A 42 -18.46 -1.11 -3.81
C CYS A 42 -17.53 -0.62 -2.70
N THR A 43 -18.09 -0.20 -1.56
CA THR A 43 -17.33 0.28 -0.40
C THR A 43 -16.41 -0.79 0.18
N LYS A 44 -16.93 -2.02 0.38
CA LYS A 44 -16.11 -3.16 0.84
C LYS A 44 -15.00 -3.49 -0.16
N SER A 45 -15.37 -3.60 -1.44
CA SER A 45 -14.43 -3.94 -2.52
C SER A 45 -13.30 -2.91 -2.65
N PHE A 46 -13.59 -1.63 -2.41
CA PHE A 46 -12.58 -0.57 -2.44
C PHE A 46 -11.52 -0.73 -1.34
N ILE A 47 -11.93 -1.03 -0.11
CA ILE A 47 -10.97 -1.23 0.99
C ILE A 47 -10.12 -2.48 0.73
N GLU A 48 -10.72 -3.56 0.21
CA GLU A 48 -9.96 -4.73 -0.22
C GLU A 48 -8.96 -4.39 -1.32
N CYS A 49 -9.35 -3.56 -2.28
CA CYS A 49 -8.46 -3.10 -3.34
C CYS A 49 -7.25 -2.33 -2.77
N ILE A 50 -7.46 -1.41 -1.84
CA ILE A 50 -6.37 -0.72 -1.14
C ILE A 50 -5.45 -1.71 -0.44
N ALA A 51 -5.99 -2.65 0.34
CA ALA A 51 -5.18 -3.63 1.06
C ALA A 51 -4.32 -4.50 0.13
N LYS A 52 -4.88 -4.93 -1.02
CA LYS A 52 -4.15 -5.69 -2.03
C LYS A 52 -3.02 -4.87 -2.64
N ASN A 53 -3.30 -3.61 -3.00
CA ASN A 53 -2.29 -2.76 -3.61
C ASN A 53 -1.19 -2.36 -2.62
N ILE A 54 -1.49 -2.19 -1.33
CA ILE A 54 -0.45 -1.99 -0.29
C ILE A 54 0.55 -3.15 -0.29
N ILE A 55 0.07 -4.39 -0.37
CA ILE A 55 0.95 -5.58 -0.40
C ILE A 55 1.80 -5.59 -1.67
N VAL A 56 1.18 -5.36 -2.83
CA VAL A 56 1.89 -5.38 -4.12
C VAL A 56 2.91 -4.26 -4.22
N GLU A 57 2.55 -3.06 -3.75
CA GLU A 57 3.41 -1.89 -3.76
C GLU A 57 4.63 -2.13 -2.88
N ILE A 58 4.41 -2.50 -1.61
CA ILE A 58 5.49 -2.70 -0.63
C ILE A 58 6.34 -3.93 -0.95
N SER A 59 5.74 -4.99 -1.50
CA SER A 59 6.41 -6.25 -1.80
C SER A 59 6.18 -6.67 -3.26
N PRO A 60 6.88 -6.05 -4.23
CA PRO A 60 6.64 -6.28 -5.67
C PRO A 60 6.88 -7.71 -6.15
N SER A 61 7.67 -8.50 -5.41
CA SER A 61 7.93 -9.92 -5.68
C SER A 61 6.75 -10.84 -5.34
N THR A 62 5.69 -10.32 -4.71
CA THR A 62 4.53 -11.11 -4.30
C THR A 62 3.70 -11.56 -5.49
N ASP A 63 3.36 -12.86 -5.54
CA ASP A 63 2.46 -13.39 -6.57
C ASP A 63 1.04 -12.83 -6.42
N VAL A 64 0.63 -11.96 -7.35
CA VAL A 64 -0.70 -11.34 -7.40
C VAL A 64 -1.83 -12.39 -7.42
N LYS A 65 -1.61 -13.59 -7.97
CA LYS A 65 -2.62 -14.65 -7.95
C LYS A 65 -2.86 -15.14 -6.53
N SER A 66 -1.80 -15.34 -5.75
CA SER A 66 -1.89 -15.74 -4.35
C SER A 66 -2.66 -14.71 -3.52
N ILE A 67 -2.41 -13.41 -3.72
CA ILE A 67 -3.10 -12.32 -3.01
C ILE A 67 -4.61 -12.35 -3.26
N ASN A 68 -5.03 -12.64 -4.49
CA ASN A 68 -6.44 -12.68 -4.86
C ASN A 68 -7.21 -13.87 -4.26
N LEU A 69 -6.50 -14.90 -3.79
CA LEU A 69 -7.08 -16.07 -3.13
C LEU A 69 -7.14 -15.93 -1.61
N LEU A 70 -6.53 -14.90 -1.03
CA LEU A 70 -6.54 -14.67 0.40
C LEU A 70 -7.97 -14.40 0.89
N ASP A 71 -8.32 -15.04 2.00
CA ASP A 71 -9.49 -14.60 2.74
C ASP A 71 -9.27 -13.20 3.32
N LEU A 72 -10.36 -12.56 3.71
CA LEU A 72 -10.34 -11.17 4.14
C LEU A 72 -9.42 -10.93 5.35
N GLY A 73 -9.41 -11.85 6.33
CA GLY A 73 -8.55 -11.72 7.50
C GLY A 73 -7.08 -11.89 7.15
N GLN A 74 -6.75 -12.82 6.26
CA GLN A 74 -5.39 -13.02 5.75
C GLN A 74 -4.91 -11.82 4.94
N LEU A 75 -5.78 -11.23 4.12
CA LEU A 75 -5.46 -10.04 3.31
C LEU A 75 -5.05 -8.87 4.20
N PHE A 76 -5.88 -8.50 5.18
CA PHE A 76 -5.56 -7.38 6.07
C PHE A 76 -4.38 -7.68 7.01
N LYS A 77 -4.19 -8.94 7.40
CA LYS A 77 -2.98 -9.34 8.14
C LYS A 77 -1.72 -9.14 7.30
N SER A 78 -1.77 -9.51 6.02
CA SER A 78 -0.63 -9.37 5.10
C SER A 78 -0.32 -7.90 4.83
N ALA A 79 -1.35 -7.08 4.57
CA ALA A 79 -1.19 -5.63 4.40
C ALA A 79 -0.61 -4.96 5.66
N LYS A 80 -1.06 -5.37 6.86
CA LYS A 80 -0.50 -4.90 8.12
C LYS A 80 0.98 -5.25 8.23
N ASN A 81 1.34 -6.50 7.97
CA ASN A 81 2.72 -6.98 8.09
C ASN A 81 3.64 -6.21 7.13
N ALA A 82 3.21 -6.02 5.88
CA ALA A 82 3.95 -5.22 4.90
C ALA A 82 4.20 -3.80 5.43
N LEU A 83 3.19 -3.12 5.98
CA LEU A 83 3.39 -1.79 6.57
C LEU A 83 4.29 -1.81 7.82
N TYR A 84 4.22 -2.86 8.63
CA TYR A 84 4.92 -2.96 9.91
C TYR A 84 6.44 -3.05 9.76
N GLU A 85 6.91 -3.53 8.60
CA GLU A 85 8.33 -3.67 8.28
C GLU A 85 9.03 -2.32 8.10
N HIS A 86 8.30 -1.26 7.78
CA HIS A 86 8.86 0.07 7.59
C HIS A 86 8.81 0.89 8.90
N SER A 87 9.87 1.63 9.22
CA SER A 87 9.91 2.53 10.38
C SER A 87 9.16 3.84 10.13
N ALA A 88 9.15 4.32 8.87
CA ALA A 88 8.54 5.59 8.47
C ALA A 88 7.06 5.72 8.85
N ILE A 89 6.31 4.61 8.90
CA ILE A 89 4.90 4.63 9.30
C ILE A 89 4.67 5.16 10.73
N GLU A 90 5.69 5.16 11.59
CA GLU A 90 5.58 5.73 12.95
C GLU A 90 5.38 7.25 12.96
N ASN A 91 5.72 7.95 11.87
CA ASN A 91 5.41 9.37 11.69
C ASN A 91 3.89 9.63 11.63
N ILE A 92 3.12 8.64 11.17
CA ILE A 92 1.66 8.71 11.04
C ILE A 92 0.98 8.03 12.23
N MET A 93 1.44 6.83 12.59
CA MET A 93 0.83 6.01 13.63
C MET A 93 1.87 5.13 14.32
N PRO A 94 2.03 5.22 15.66
CA PRO A 94 2.88 4.30 16.40
C PRO A 94 2.49 2.83 16.16
N LYS A 95 3.46 1.92 16.05
CA LYS A 95 3.21 0.49 15.74
C LYS A 95 2.21 -0.19 16.68
N GLN A 96 2.21 0.17 17.96
CA GLN A 96 1.23 -0.31 18.95
C GLN A 96 -0.23 0.07 18.60
N ASN A 97 -0.42 1.25 18.00
CA ASN A 97 -1.73 1.72 17.55
C ASN A 97 -2.12 1.09 16.20
N LEU A 98 -1.13 0.71 15.36
CA LEU A 98 -1.36 0.04 14.09
C LEU A 98 -2.09 -1.30 14.27
N GLU A 99 -1.72 -2.08 15.27
CA GLU A 99 -2.42 -3.33 15.62
C GLU A 99 -3.89 -3.08 15.95
N SER A 100 -4.16 -2.06 16.76
CA SER A 100 -5.52 -1.68 17.15
C SER A 100 -6.33 -1.17 15.95
N PHE A 101 -5.69 -0.39 15.08
CA PHE A 101 -6.28 0.09 13.83
C PHE A 101 -6.70 -1.06 12.91
N PHE A 102 -5.79 -2.01 12.64
CA PHE A 102 -6.11 -3.17 11.80
C PHE A 102 -7.13 -4.11 12.45
N SER A 103 -7.18 -4.19 13.78
CA SER A 103 -8.24 -4.90 14.49
C SER A 103 -9.61 -4.25 14.26
N ALA A 104 -9.71 -2.93 14.40
CA ALA A 104 -10.94 -2.17 14.15
C ALA A 104 -11.37 -2.26 12.68
N LEU A 105 -10.42 -2.13 11.74
CA LEU A 105 -10.66 -2.28 10.32
C LEU A 105 -11.20 -3.67 9.97
N ASN A 106 -10.59 -4.73 10.50
CA ASN A 106 -11.07 -6.09 10.29
C ASN A 106 -12.49 -6.30 10.80
N GLN A 107 -12.83 -5.78 11.98
CA GLN A 107 -14.19 -5.85 12.51
C GLN A 107 -15.18 -5.10 11.61
N TRP A 108 -14.80 -3.91 11.14
CA TRP A 108 -15.61 -3.11 10.22
C TRP A 108 -15.90 -3.83 8.90
N ILE A 109 -14.88 -4.43 8.28
CA ILE A 109 -15.06 -5.12 7.00
C ILE A 109 -15.86 -6.42 7.17
N ARG A 110 -15.69 -7.14 8.29
CA ARG A 110 -16.55 -8.30 8.60
C ARG A 110 -18.01 -7.88 8.73
N PHE A 111 -18.27 -6.77 9.42
CA PHE A 111 -19.61 -6.18 9.51
C PHE A 111 -20.16 -5.82 8.11
N LEU A 112 -19.39 -5.12 7.26
CA LEU A 112 -19.83 -4.82 5.89
C LEU A 112 -20.10 -6.08 5.07
N GLY A 113 -19.28 -7.12 5.24
CA GLY A 113 -19.47 -8.42 4.61
C GLY A 113 -20.77 -9.10 5.05
N GLU A 114 -21.08 -9.09 6.34
CA GLU A 114 -22.34 -9.64 6.88
C GLU A 114 -23.55 -8.87 6.37
N VAL A 115 -23.51 -7.53 6.42
CA VAL A 115 -24.56 -6.66 5.90
C VAL A 115 -24.80 -6.93 4.41
N ARG A 116 -23.75 -6.94 3.60
CA ARG A 116 -23.82 -7.27 2.17
C ARG A 116 -24.36 -8.68 1.94
N ASN A 117 -23.94 -9.67 2.73
CA ASN A 117 -24.43 -11.04 2.59
C ASN A 117 -25.92 -11.14 2.92
N ASN A 118 -26.41 -10.32 3.84
CA ASN A 118 -27.82 -10.28 4.22
C ASN A 118 -28.68 -9.55 3.17
N THR A 119 -28.19 -8.50 2.51
CA THR A 119 -29.00 -7.71 1.54
C THR A 119 -28.78 -8.07 0.07
N GLY A 120 -27.65 -8.71 -0.25
CA GLY A 120 -27.03 -8.79 -1.57
C GLY A 120 -27.92 -8.88 -2.80
N GLU A 121 -27.66 -7.97 -3.75
CA GLU A 121 -28.32 -7.87 -5.06
C GLU A 121 -27.65 -8.71 -6.16
N ILE A 122 -26.31 -8.86 -6.18
CA ILE A 122 -25.61 -9.15 -7.45
C ILE A 122 -24.90 -10.52 -7.52
N SER A 123 -24.34 -11.09 -6.44
CA SER A 123 -23.25 -12.07 -6.67
C SER A 123 -23.49 -13.56 -6.40
N HIS A 124 -24.66 -14.06 -5.99
CA HIS A 124 -24.76 -15.51 -5.68
C HIS A 124 -26.06 -16.25 -6.02
N GLY A 125 -26.99 -15.68 -6.81
CA GLY A 125 -28.24 -16.36 -7.15
C GLY A 125 -29.07 -16.68 -5.89
N LYS A 126 -29.88 -15.72 -5.44
CA LYS A 126 -30.57 -15.82 -4.14
C LYS A 126 -32.02 -16.27 -4.24
N ILE A 127 -32.47 -16.81 -3.11
CA ILE A 127 -33.89 -17.02 -2.79
C ILE A 127 -34.57 -15.66 -2.64
N LEU A 128 -35.60 -15.43 -3.45
CA LEU A 128 -36.45 -14.26 -3.38
C LEU A 128 -37.73 -14.58 -2.57
N PRO A 129 -38.30 -13.61 -1.84
CA PRO A 129 -37.91 -12.18 -1.75
C PRO A 129 -36.80 -11.89 -0.72
N LYS A 130 -36.10 -10.76 -0.89
CA LYS A 130 -35.10 -10.27 0.08
C LYS A 130 -35.75 -9.87 1.41
N SER A 131 -35.06 -10.12 2.52
CA SER A 131 -35.55 -9.80 3.88
C SER A 131 -35.56 -8.30 4.17
N TYR A 132 -34.56 -7.56 3.68
CA TYR A 132 -34.50 -6.09 3.71
C TYR A 132 -33.54 -5.56 2.65
N SER A 133 -33.47 -4.23 2.51
CA SER A 133 -32.49 -3.52 1.67
C SER A 133 -31.83 -2.42 2.47
N ILE A 134 -30.58 -2.12 2.16
CA ILE A 134 -29.86 -1.04 2.81
C ILE A 134 -30.38 0.28 2.25
N ASN A 135 -30.93 1.09 3.14
CA ASN A 135 -31.30 2.45 2.81
C ASN A 135 -30.04 3.24 2.40
N LEU A 136 -30.17 4.10 1.38
CA LEU A 136 -29.05 4.83 0.81
C LEU A 136 -28.34 5.74 1.83
N ASP A 137 -29.06 6.35 2.78
CA ASP A 137 -28.46 7.21 3.81
C ASP A 137 -27.63 6.38 4.79
N LEU A 138 -28.08 5.19 5.15
CA LEU A 138 -27.28 4.25 5.95
C LEU A 138 -26.03 3.78 5.19
N ALA A 139 -26.16 3.47 3.91
CA ALA A 139 -25.01 3.10 3.07
C ALA A 139 -23.99 4.25 2.95
N LYS A 140 -24.45 5.52 2.91
CA LYS A 140 -23.57 6.69 2.94
C LYS A 140 -22.83 6.84 4.28
N ILE A 141 -23.44 6.47 5.40
CA ILE A 141 -22.73 6.42 6.70
C ILE A 141 -21.61 5.36 6.64
N PHE A 142 -21.91 4.18 6.09
CA PHE A 142 -20.89 3.14 5.90
C PHE A 142 -19.76 3.60 5.00
N LEU A 143 -20.09 4.34 3.95
CA LEU A 143 -19.12 4.96 3.06
C LEU A 143 -18.21 5.97 3.80
N GLN A 144 -18.77 6.80 4.67
CA GLN A 144 -17.99 7.81 5.42
C GLN A 144 -17.04 7.17 6.44
N ILE A 145 -17.48 6.12 7.14
CA ILE A 145 -16.61 5.37 8.07
C ILE A 145 -15.47 4.70 7.28
N SER A 146 -15.82 4.07 6.16
CA SER A 146 -14.87 3.44 5.24
C SER A 146 -13.87 4.44 4.67
N ASP A 147 -14.29 5.65 4.35
CA ASP A 147 -13.41 6.74 3.89
C ASP A 147 -12.35 7.11 4.94
N GLY A 148 -12.71 7.09 6.23
CA GLY A 148 -11.73 7.29 7.30
C GLY A 148 -10.65 6.20 7.34
N PHE A 149 -11.07 4.93 7.22
CA PHE A 149 -10.13 3.80 7.17
C PHE A 149 -9.24 3.82 5.93
N SER A 150 -9.83 4.02 4.76
CA SER A 150 -9.11 4.12 3.49
C SER A 150 -8.10 5.27 3.50
N TYR A 151 -8.48 6.43 4.02
CA TYR A 151 -7.61 7.58 4.13
C TYR A 151 -6.37 7.29 4.99
N ILE A 152 -6.54 6.64 6.16
CA ILE A 152 -5.42 6.26 7.02
C ILE A 152 -4.50 5.24 6.33
N LEU A 153 -5.06 4.24 5.65
CA LEU A 153 -4.27 3.25 4.90
C LEU A 153 -3.42 3.91 3.82
N VAL A 154 -3.99 4.86 3.07
CA VAL A 154 -3.27 5.59 2.03
C VAL A 154 -2.21 6.52 2.64
N LEU A 155 -2.49 7.18 3.77
CA LEU A 155 -1.46 7.97 4.47
C LEU A 155 -0.27 7.12 4.90
N LEU A 156 -0.52 5.94 5.48
CA LEU A 156 0.54 5.05 5.95
C LEU A 156 1.45 4.61 4.80
N VAL A 157 0.89 4.24 3.63
CA VAL A 157 1.71 3.79 2.50
C VAL A 157 2.43 4.94 1.79
N LEU A 158 1.87 6.16 1.81
CA LEU A 158 2.51 7.34 1.22
C LEU A 158 3.75 7.78 2.01
N GLU A 159 3.79 7.52 3.31
CA GLU A 159 4.92 7.81 4.18
C GLU A 159 6.12 6.89 3.94
N ILE A 160 5.87 5.69 3.42
CA ILE A 160 6.93 4.75 3.07
C ILE A 160 7.55 5.22 1.77
N ASP A 161 8.76 5.78 1.80
CA ASP A 161 9.50 6.04 0.56
C ASP A 161 9.63 4.72 -0.21
N MET A 162 9.42 4.73 -1.53
CA MET A 162 9.55 3.53 -2.36
C MET A 162 10.66 3.69 -3.40
N SER A 163 11.43 4.78 -3.34
CA SER A 163 12.59 5.04 -4.17
C SER A 163 13.57 3.85 -4.17
N TYR A 164 13.82 3.25 -3.00
CA TYR A 164 14.67 2.07 -2.83
C TYR A 164 14.11 0.78 -3.43
N THR A 165 12.81 0.72 -3.68
CA THR A 165 12.17 -0.41 -4.39
C THR A 165 12.21 -0.26 -5.90
N GLN A 166 12.58 0.93 -6.43
CA GLN A 166 13.13 0.96 -7.77
C GLN A 166 14.48 0.27 -7.69
N PRO A 167 14.73 -0.80 -8.46
CA PRO A 167 16.05 -1.38 -8.50
C PRO A 167 16.99 -0.29 -8.98
N TYR A 168 17.87 0.18 -8.09
CA TYR A 168 19.02 0.99 -8.46
C TYR A 168 19.69 0.26 -9.63
N LYS A 169 19.95 0.95 -10.72
CA LYS A 169 20.74 0.35 -11.78
C LYS A 169 22.19 0.49 -11.38
N TYR A 170 22.89 -0.63 -11.31
CA TYR A 170 24.31 -0.65 -10.99
C TYR A 170 25.10 0.37 -11.83
N GLU A 171 24.70 0.57 -13.09
CA GLU A 171 25.35 1.47 -14.04
C GLU A 171 25.18 2.97 -13.70
N ASP A 172 24.18 3.34 -12.90
CA ASP A 172 23.89 4.74 -12.57
C ASP A 172 24.81 5.30 -11.46
N TYR A 173 25.58 4.42 -10.77
CA TYR A 173 26.37 4.76 -9.57
C TYR A 173 27.86 4.41 -9.72
N GLN A 174 28.45 4.84 -10.83
CA GLN A 174 29.82 4.43 -11.18
C GLN A 174 30.87 4.90 -10.15
N ASP A 175 30.78 6.15 -9.69
CA ASP A 175 31.74 6.72 -8.74
C ASP A 175 31.72 5.98 -7.38
N PHE A 176 30.53 5.65 -6.89
CA PHE A 176 30.34 4.83 -5.70
C PHE A 176 30.85 3.39 -5.89
N ASN A 177 30.58 2.78 -7.03
CA ASN A 177 31.05 1.42 -7.33
C ASN A 177 32.57 1.35 -7.36
N GLU A 178 33.22 2.35 -7.95
CA GLU A 178 34.67 2.48 -7.97
C GLU A 178 35.22 2.66 -6.56
N TYR A 179 34.61 3.52 -5.74
CA TYR A 179 34.96 3.67 -4.32
C TYR A 179 34.91 2.34 -3.54
N LEU A 180 33.83 1.58 -3.69
CA LEU A 180 33.69 0.27 -3.02
C LEU A 180 34.73 -0.75 -3.52
N ASP A 181 35.02 -0.76 -4.82
CA ASP A 181 36.01 -1.67 -5.41
C ASP A 181 37.44 -1.34 -4.99
N GLU A 182 37.74 -0.05 -4.78
CA GLU A 182 39.04 0.40 -4.24
C GLU A 182 39.18 0.07 -2.76
N LEU A 183 38.11 0.21 -1.98
CA LEU A 183 38.11 -0.10 -0.55
C LEU A 183 38.21 -1.61 -0.29
N TYR A 184 37.60 -2.42 -1.16
CA TYR A 184 37.53 -3.87 -1.04
C TYR A 184 38.01 -4.57 -2.31
N GLU A 185 39.33 -4.65 -2.49
CA GLU A 185 39.92 -5.33 -3.65
C GLU A 185 39.68 -6.86 -3.59
N LEU A 186 39.09 -7.41 -4.65
CA LEU A 186 38.87 -8.86 -4.81
C LEU A 186 39.82 -9.47 -5.86
N PRO A 187 40.23 -10.74 -5.68
CA PRO A 187 41.12 -11.41 -6.62
C PRO A 187 40.44 -11.69 -7.97
N ASN A 188 41.25 -11.94 -9.00
CA ASN A 188 40.83 -12.38 -10.33
C ASN A 188 39.88 -11.42 -11.06
N SER A 189 40.08 -10.10 -10.89
CA SER A 189 39.29 -9.06 -11.56
C SER A 189 37.81 -9.03 -11.15
N LEU A 190 37.45 -9.65 -10.03
CA LEU A 190 36.12 -9.53 -9.47
C LEU A 190 35.92 -8.11 -8.91
N LYS A 191 34.72 -7.56 -9.09
CA LYS A 191 34.32 -6.29 -8.52
C LYS A 191 33.48 -6.54 -7.27
N TYR A 192 33.92 -5.97 -6.15
CA TYR A 192 33.23 -6.13 -4.87
C TYR A 192 31.87 -5.45 -4.92
N SER A 193 31.82 -4.23 -5.44
CA SER A 193 30.57 -3.47 -5.66
C SER A 193 29.55 -4.28 -6.46
N LYS A 194 29.99 -4.94 -7.56
CA LYS A 194 29.10 -5.77 -8.38
C LYS A 194 28.63 -7.03 -7.67
N ALA A 195 29.51 -7.69 -6.93
CA ALA A 195 29.15 -8.88 -6.15
C ALA A 195 28.18 -8.52 -5.02
N LEU A 196 28.38 -7.39 -4.35
CA LEU A 196 27.50 -6.87 -3.31
C LEU A 196 26.13 -6.54 -3.91
N PHE A 197 26.08 -5.80 -5.01
CA PHE A 197 24.84 -5.48 -5.72
C PHE A 197 24.05 -6.72 -6.13
N ASP A 198 24.72 -7.75 -6.67
CA ASP A 198 24.05 -8.95 -7.20
C ASP A 198 23.65 -9.95 -6.10
N GLN A 199 24.33 -9.95 -4.93
CA GLN A 199 24.17 -10.99 -3.90
C GLN A 199 23.56 -10.50 -2.59
N ASP A 200 23.75 -9.22 -2.26
CA ASP A 200 23.27 -8.59 -1.02
C ASP A 200 22.92 -7.11 -1.30
N TYR A 201 21.82 -6.94 -2.03
CA TYR A 201 21.35 -5.63 -2.49
C TYR A 201 21.07 -4.66 -1.34
N ASP A 202 20.51 -5.14 -0.23
CA ASP A 202 20.22 -4.32 0.94
C ASP A 202 21.50 -3.71 1.52
N ALA A 203 22.56 -4.51 1.64
CA ALA A 203 23.86 -4.03 2.06
C ALA A 203 24.48 -3.05 1.04
N TYR A 204 24.29 -3.27 -0.26
CA TYR A 204 24.73 -2.33 -1.29
C TYR A 204 24.06 -0.94 -1.12
N VAL A 205 22.74 -0.93 -0.90
CA VAL A 205 21.98 0.31 -0.69
C VAL A 205 22.43 1.03 0.59
N GLU A 206 22.61 0.31 1.69
CA GLU A 206 23.10 0.92 2.94
C GLU A 206 24.47 1.58 2.76
N ASN A 207 25.38 0.96 1.99
CA ASN A 207 26.69 1.56 1.69
C ASN A 207 26.56 2.79 0.78
N LEU A 208 25.63 2.79 -0.17
CA LEU A 208 25.39 3.92 -1.07
C LEU A 208 24.84 5.13 -0.30
N ASP A 209 23.89 4.92 0.61
CA ASP A 209 23.33 5.97 1.47
C ASP A 209 24.43 6.60 2.33
N ASN A 210 25.26 5.77 2.97
CA ASN A 210 26.41 6.24 3.76
C ASN A 210 27.41 7.04 2.93
N TYR A 211 27.63 6.66 1.67
CA TYR A 211 28.52 7.38 0.75
C TYR A 211 27.96 8.77 0.39
N ASN A 212 26.67 8.84 0.07
CA ASN A 212 25.99 10.10 -0.25
C ASN A 212 25.92 11.06 0.94
N ASP A 213 25.74 10.53 2.15
CA ASP A 213 25.76 11.31 3.39
C ASP A 213 27.14 11.93 3.65
N GLN A 214 28.22 11.18 3.36
CA GLN A 214 29.59 11.68 3.50
C GLN A 214 29.92 12.77 2.48
N GLU A 215 29.52 12.62 1.21
CA GLU A 215 29.70 13.69 0.22
C GLU A 215 28.93 14.96 0.60
N THR A 216 27.71 14.81 1.12
CA THR A 216 26.88 15.96 1.53
C THR A 216 27.52 16.75 2.68
N MET A 217 28.11 16.07 3.67
CA MET A 217 28.81 16.75 4.77
C MET A 217 30.10 17.47 4.32
N VAL A 218 30.83 16.92 3.35
CA VAL A 218 32.05 17.56 2.81
C VAL A 218 31.72 18.83 2.05
N ILE A 219 30.61 18.85 1.30
CA ILE A 219 30.16 20.03 0.55
C ILE A 219 29.71 21.17 1.49
N GLU A 220 29.10 20.84 2.64
CA GLU A 220 28.70 21.85 3.64
C GLU A 220 29.88 22.45 4.42
N GLU A 221 31.00 21.73 4.57
CA GLU A 221 32.21 22.26 5.23
C GLU A 221 33.08 23.14 4.31
N GLU A 222 32.91 23.06 2.99
CA GLU A 222 33.65 23.86 2.00
C GLU A 222 32.96 25.18 1.58
N LEU A 223 31.76 25.47 2.10
CA LEU A 223 30.97 26.69 1.85
C LEU A 223 31.06 27.72 3.00
#